data_AF-B7J3J4-F1
#
_entry.id   AF-B7J3J4-F1
#
_cell.length_a   1.000
_cell.length_b   1.000
_cell.length_c   1.000
_cell.angle_alpha   90.00
_cell.angle_beta   90.00
_cell.angle_gamma   90.00
#
_symmetry.space_group_name_H-M   'P 1'
#
loop_
_entity.id
_entity.type
_entity.pdbx_description
1 polymer ?
#
loop_
_entity_poly.entity_id
_entity_poly.type
_entity_poly.pdbx_seq_one_letter_code
_entity_poly.pdbx_strand_id
1 'polypeptide(L)'
;MSGFFFSTQLLLYACIQALHNLGAVAIVGGGAAALLLARRSPGTQRTLVWVITLGWVNQGVTGALFGITSYAYDGRLPDIHGIALTALFLKMACAVAGIILGMTYLGFESGWSGAGQRRVLGADFGLGVTALTAAAFLRWFS
;
A
#
# COMPACT_ATOMS: atom_id res chain seq x y z
N MET A 1 -2.44 35.96 -7.81
CA MET A 1 -2.66 34.59 -8.32
C MET A 1 -2.64 33.58 -7.16
N SER A 2 -3.48 33.76 -6.14
CA SER A 2 -3.19 33.21 -4.79
C SER A 2 -4.22 32.25 -4.19
N GLY A 3 -5.50 32.29 -4.60
CA GLY A 3 -6.54 31.41 -4.03
C GLY A 3 -6.76 30.12 -4.81
N PHE A 4 -6.95 30.22 -6.12
CA PHE A 4 -7.30 29.08 -6.98
C PHE A 4 -6.22 27.98 -7.02
N PHE A 5 -4.96 28.38 -7.23
CA PHE A 5 -3.83 27.42 -7.25
C PHE A 5 -3.66 26.66 -5.94
N PHE A 6 -3.86 27.35 -4.81
CA PHE A 6 -3.82 26.74 -3.48
C PHE A 6 -4.97 25.75 -3.28
N SER A 7 -6.20 26.10 -3.70
CA SER A 7 -7.34 25.19 -3.65
C SER A 7 -7.15 23.94 -4.52
N THR A 8 -6.55 24.08 -5.71
CA THR A 8 -6.25 22.94 -6.59
C THR A 8 -5.19 22.01 -5.98
N GLN A 9 -4.12 22.57 -5.39
CA GLN A 9 -3.08 21.79 -4.71
C GLN A 9 -3.67 20.98 -3.55
N LEU A 10 -4.50 21.60 -2.71
CA LEU A 10 -5.15 20.91 -1.60
C LEU A 10 -6.11 19.80 -2.06
N LEU A 11 -6.89 20.05 -3.12
CA LEU A 11 -7.78 19.05 -3.70
C LEU A 11 -6.98 17.84 -4.22
N LEU A 12 -5.88 18.09 -4.94
CA LEU A 12 -4.99 17.03 -5.43
C LEU A 12 -4.42 16.22 -4.27
N TYR A 13 -3.89 16.86 -3.24
CA TYR A 13 -3.41 16.17 -2.05
C TYR A 13 -4.51 15.35 -1.36
N ALA A 14 -5.73 15.89 -1.24
CA ALA A 14 -6.85 15.17 -0.67
C ALA A 14 -7.22 13.92 -1.49
N CYS A 15 -7.27 14.02 -2.82
CA CYS A 15 -7.52 12.88 -3.71
C CYS A 15 -6.42 11.81 -3.60
N ILE A 16 -5.15 12.22 -3.62
CA ILE A 16 -4.00 11.32 -3.46
C ILE A 16 -4.12 10.57 -2.13
N GLN A 17 -4.36 11.29 -1.03
CA GLN A 17 -4.47 10.70 0.29
C GLN A 17 -5.69 9.79 0.45
N ALA A 18 -6.82 10.13 -0.17
CA ALA A 18 -8.00 9.27 -0.18
C ALA A 18 -7.70 7.94 -0.89
N LEU A 19 -7.11 7.98 -2.08
CA LEU A 19 -6.71 6.79 -2.82
C LEU A 19 -5.66 5.98 -2.05
N HIS A 20 -4.68 6.64 -1.45
CA HIS A 20 -3.66 5.98 -0.61
C HIS A 20 -4.29 5.23 0.58
N ASN A 21 -5.22 5.87 1.29
CA ASN A 21 -5.90 5.25 2.42
C ASN A 21 -6.78 4.07 1.98
N LEU A 22 -7.47 4.17 0.84
CA LEU A 22 -8.23 3.05 0.28
C LEU A 22 -7.31 1.88 -0.11
N GLY A 23 -6.12 2.16 -0.64
CA GLY A 23 -5.09 1.14 -0.88
C GLY A 23 -4.68 0.43 0.41
N ALA A 24 -4.44 1.17 1.49
CA ALA A 24 -4.12 0.60 2.79
C ALA A 24 -5.26 -0.30 3.33
N VAL A 25 -6.52 0.10 3.14
CA VAL A 25 -7.69 -0.73 3.50
C VAL A 25 -7.74 -2.01 2.65
N ALA A 26 -7.50 -1.91 1.34
CA ALA A 26 -7.46 -3.07 0.44
C ALA A 26 -6.39 -4.09 0.87
N ILE A 27 -5.22 -3.63 1.30
CA ILE A 27 -4.12 -4.49 1.76
C ILE A 27 -4.45 -5.13 3.11
N VAL A 28 -4.69 -4.32 4.15
CA VAL A 28 -4.84 -4.84 5.52
C VAL A 28 -6.20 -5.53 5.70
N GLY A 29 -7.28 -4.89 5.23
CA GLY A 29 -8.62 -5.45 5.28
C GLY A 29 -8.77 -6.65 4.35
N GLY A 30 -8.21 -6.58 3.13
CA GLY A 30 -8.19 -7.71 2.20
C GLY A 30 -7.37 -8.88 2.73
N GLY A 31 -6.19 -8.62 3.30
CA GLY A 31 -5.35 -9.65 3.93
C GLY A 31 -6.03 -10.33 5.12
N ALA A 32 -6.65 -9.56 6.01
CA ALA A 32 -7.45 -10.10 7.11
C ALA A 32 -8.62 -10.94 6.59
N ALA A 33 -9.37 -10.44 5.60
CA ALA A 33 -10.47 -11.16 4.97
C ALA A 33 -9.99 -12.46 4.30
N ALA A 34 -8.86 -12.42 3.58
CA ALA A 34 -8.29 -13.59 2.92
C ALA A 34 -7.90 -14.67 3.93
N LEU A 35 -7.34 -14.29 5.09
CA LEU A 35 -6.98 -15.23 6.16
C LEU A 35 -8.19 -15.81 6.89
N LEU A 36 -9.24 -15.01 7.11
CA LEU A 36 -10.45 -15.43 7.82
C LEU A 36 -11.41 -16.23 6.94
N LEU A 37 -11.45 -15.93 5.63
CA LEU A 37 -12.39 -16.52 4.67
C LEU A 37 -11.76 -17.58 3.76
N ALA A 38 -10.48 -17.94 3.98
CA ALA A 38 -9.68 -18.88 3.20
C ALA A 38 -10.33 -20.25 2.89
N ARG A 39 -11.42 -20.62 3.57
CA ARG A 39 -12.10 -21.91 3.42
C ARG A 39 -13.38 -21.86 2.58
N ARG A 40 -13.85 -20.68 2.15
CA ARG A 40 -15.18 -20.54 1.55
C ARG A 40 -15.23 -20.77 0.05
N SER A 41 -14.28 -20.23 -0.73
CA SER A 41 -14.16 -20.58 -2.15
C SER A 41 -12.79 -20.15 -2.73
N PRO A 42 -12.21 -20.94 -3.65
CA PRO A 42 -10.99 -20.55 -4.37
C PRO A 42 -11.14 -19.24 -5.15
N GLY A 43 -12.30 -19.02 -5.76
CA GLY A 43 -12.58 -17.79 -6.53
C GLY A 43 -12.57 -16.53 -5.67
N THR A 44 -13.17 -16.58 -4.48
CA THR A 44 -13.14 -15.47 -3.51
C THR A 44 -11.72 -15.14 -3.08
N GLN A 45 -10.89 -16.16 -2.84
CA GLN A 45 -9.51 -15.97 -2.41
C GLN A 45 -8.67 -15.31 -3.50
N ARG A 46 -8.79 -15.77 -4.75
CA ARG A 46 -8.09 -15.14 -5.89
C ARG A 46 -8.51 -13.68 -6.09
N THR A 47 -9.81 -13.38 -5.96
CA THR A 47 -10.30 -11.99 -6.01
C THR A 47 -9.71 -11.13 -4.90
N LEU A 48 -9.64 -11.64 -3.67
CA LEU A 48 -9.03 -10.91 -2.55
C LEU A 48 -7.53 -10.66 -2.79
N VAL A 49 -6.81 -11.62 -3.35
CA VAL A 49 -5.39 -11.41 -3.71
C VAL A 49 -5.22 -10.35 -4.79
N TRP A 50 -6.11 -10.29 -5.79
CA TRP A 50 -6.12 -9.19 -6.74
C TRP A 50 -6.36 -7.84 -6.07
N VAL A 51 -7.34 -7.75 -5.16
CA VAL A 51 -7.63 -6.53 -4.40
C VAL A 51 -6.42 -6.06 -3.60
N ILE A 52 -5.76 -6.98 -2.89
CA ILE A 52 -4.55 -6.70 -2.10
C ILE A 52 -3.40 -6.22 -3.02
N THR A 53 -3.16 -6.95 -4.11
CA THR A 53 -2.07 -6.64 -5.07
C THR A 53 -2.27 -5.26 -5.71
N LEU A 54 -3.49 -4.95 -6.15
CA LEU A 54 -3.84 -3.63 -6.67
C LEU A 54 -3.73 -2.55 -5.59
N GLY A 55 -4.03 -2.87 -4.33
CA GLY A 55 -3.78 -2.01 -3.18
C GLY A 55 -2.30 -1.64 -3.03
N TRP A 56 -1.40 -2.62 -3.15
CA TRP A 56 0.05 -2.37 -3.11
C TRP A 56 0.55 -1.52 -4.28
N VAL A 57 0.08 -1.79 -5.50
CA VAL A 57 0.40 -0.96 -6.68
C VAL A 57 -0.09 0.48 -6.45
N ASN A 58 -1.32 0.63 -5.96
CA ASN A 58 -1.89 1.94 -5.62
C ASN A 58 -1.02 2.68 -4.58
N GLN A 59 -0.52 2.01 -3.54
CA GLN A 59 0.39 2.62 -2.56
C GLN A 59 1.64 3.20 -3.22
N GLY A 60 2.26 2.46 -4.14
CA GLY A 60 3.43 2.92 -4.88
C GLY A 60 3.13 4.12 -5.77
N VAL A 61 2.07 4.05 -6.58
CA VAL A 61 1.68 5.10 -7.51
C VAL A 61 1.30 6.39 -6.77
N THR A 62 0.44 6.30 -5.75
CA THR A 62 -0.01 7.47 -4.99
C THR A 62 1.10 8.06 -4.12
N GLY A 63 2.01 7.24 -3.58
CA GLY A 63 3.20 7.73 -2.87
C GLY A 63 4.15 8.51 -3.78
N ALA A 64 4.40 8.00 -4.99
CA ALA A 64 5.19 8.72 -5.99
C ALA A 64 4.50 10.02 -6.44
N LEU A 65 3.19 9.96 -6.69
CA LEU A 65 2.41 11.13 -7.08
C LEU A 65 2.40 12.20 -5.99
N PHE A 66 2.38 11.82 -4.71
CA PHE A 66 2.53 12.75 -3.59
C PHE A 66 3.85 13.53 -3.69
N GLY A 67 4.98 12.82 -3.84
CA GLY A 67 6.30 13.45 -4.00
C GLY A 67 6.42 14.34 -5.24
N ILE A 68 5.88 13.89 -6.38
CA ILE A 68 5.85 14.67 -7.63
C ILE A 68 5.03 15.94 -7.45
N THR A 69 3.85 15.84 -6.81
CA THR A 69 2.97 16.98 -6.57
C THR A 69 3.65 17.99 -5.65
N SER A 70 4.29 17.53 -4.57
CA SER A 70 5.06 18.40 -3.68
C SER A 70 6.20 19.11 -4.40
N TYR A 71 6.96 18.40 -5.23
CA TYR A 71 8.01 19.04 -6.01
C TYR A 71 7.47 20.08 -7.00
N ALA A 72 6.37 19.77 -7.69
CA ALA A 72 5.78 20.66 -8.69
C ALA A 72 5.22 21.97 -8.11
N TYR A 73 4.64 21.93 -6.91
CA TYR A 73 4.06 23.12 -6.26
C TYR A 73 5.03 23.84 -5.32
N ASP A 74 5.86 23.10 -4.57
CA ASP A 74 6.69 23.65 -3.50
C ASP A 74 8.17 23.81 -3.92
N GLY A 75 8.53 23.34 -5.12
CA GLY A 75 9.89 23.44 -5.69
C GLY A 75 10.94 22.55 -5.00
N ARG A 76 10.52 21.72 -4.05
CA ARG A 76 11.36 20.81 -3.27
C ARG A 76 10.58 19.55 -2.90
N LEU A 77 11.31 18.46 -2.70
CA LEU A 77 10.72 17.25 -2.12
C LEU A 77 10.38 17.48 -0.64
N PRO A 78 9.46 16.68 -0.08
CA PRO A 78 9.18 16.71 1.36
C PRO A 78 10.46 16.52 2.18
N ASP A 79 10.61 17.31 3.25
CA ASP A 79 11.79 17.28 4.12
C ASP A 79 11.74 16.06 5.05
N ILE A 80 12.22 14.91 4.55
CA ILE A 80 12.14 13.62 5.24
C ILE A 80 13.55 13.20 5.68
N HIS A 81 13.79 13.15 6.98
CA HIS A 81 15.07 12.75 7.56
C HIS A 81 14.91 11.83 8.78
N GLY A 82 16.02 11.24 9.22
CA GLY A 82 16.09 10.39 10.41
C GLY A 82 15.11 9.21 10.40
N ILE A 83 14.21 9.19 11.39
CA ILE A 83 13.22 8.12 11.59
C ILE A 83 12.23 8.07 10.43
N ALA A 84 11.80 9.23 9.92
CA ALA A 84 10.85 9.33 8.82
C ALA A 84 11.41 8.70 7.53
N LEU A 85 12.69 8.92 7.24
CA LEU A 85 13.34 8.33 6.07
C LEU A 85 13.44 6.80 6.18
N THR A 86 13.81 6.29 7.36
CA THR A 86 13.83 4.85 7.62
C THR A 86 12.43 4.23 7.46
N ALA A 87 11.39 4.90 7.99
CA ALA A 87 10.01 4.46 7.88
C ALA A 87 9.52 4.46 6.42
N LEU A 88 9.92 5.46 5.62
CA LEU A 88 9.62 5.51 4.19
C LEU A 88 10.24 4.32 3.45
N PHE A 89 11.53 4.04 3.65
CA PHE A 89 12.19 2.91 3.01
C PHE A 89 11.61 1.56 3.41
N LEU A 90 11.30 1.37 4.70
CA LEU A 90 10.64 0.15 5.16
C LEU A 90 9.28 -0.03 4.48
N LYS A 91 8.47 1.04 4.42
CA LYS A 91 7.17 1.02 3.76
C LYS A 91 7.29 0.70 2.26
N MET A 92 8.30 1.25 1.58
CA MET A 92 8.57 0.94 0.18
C MET A 92 8.99 -0.52 -0.01
N ALA A 93 9.85 -1.05 0.86
CA ALA A 93 10.24 -2.46 0.84
C ALA A 93 9.05 -3.38 1.04
N CYS A 94 8.15 -3.07 1.99
CA CYS A 94 6.90 -3.79 2.17
C CYS A 94 6.02 -3.75 0.92
N ALA A 95 5.91 -2.60 0.25
CA ALA A 95 5.10 -2.46 -0.96
C ALA A 95 5.64 -3.30 -2.11
N VAL A 96 6.95 -3.28 -2.35
CA VAL A 96 7.59 -4.10 -3.39
C VAL A 96 7.42 -5.58 -3.07
N ALA A 97 7.67 -5.99 -1.82
CA ALA A 97 7.52 -7.38 -1.40
C ALA A 97 6.06 -7.86 -1.52
N GLY A 98 5.08 -7.02 -1.15
CA GLY A 98 3.66 -7.34 -1.28
C GLY A 98 3.21 -7.51 -2.72
N ILE A 99 3.68 -6.66 -3.64
CA ILE A 99 3.43 -6.84 -5.09
C ILE A 99 4.01 -8.18 -5.57
N ILE A 100 5.24 -8.50 -5.19
CA ILE A 100 5.90 -9.75 -5.58
C ILE A 100 5.12 -10.96 -5.03
N LEU A 101 4.74 -10.94 -3.75
CA LEU A 101 3.98 -12.03 -3.13
C LEU A 101 2.61 -12.21 -3.80
N GLY A 102 1.87 -11.12 -4.02
CA GLY A 102 0.58 -11.14 -4.69
C GLY A 102 0.65 -11.69 -6.12
N MET A 103 1.60 -11.22 -6.92
CA MET A 103 1.80 -11.70 -8.29
C MET A 103 2.25 -13.17 -8.33
N THR A 104 3.14 -13.57 -7.40
CA THR A 104 3.58 -14.96 -7.28
C THR A 104 2.41 -15.86 -6.89
N TYR A 105 1.58 -15.43 -5.96
CA TYR A 105 0.37 -16.15 -5.58
C TYR A 105 -0.55 -16.35 -6.80
N LEU A 106 -0.87 -15.26 -7.51
CA LEU A 106 -1.79 -15.31 -8.67
C LEU A 106 -1.29 -16.17 -9.83
N GLY A 107 0.04 -16.28 -10.00
CA GLY A 107 0.66 -17.09 -11.03
C GLY A 107 0.81 -18.58 -10.68
N PHE A 108 0.96 -18.91 -9.39
CA PHE A 108 1.38 -20.25 -8.97
C PHE A 108 0.46 -20.92 -7.93
N GLU A 109 -0.65 -20.30 -7.52
CA GLU A 109 -1.55 -20.81 -6.47
C GLU A 109 -2.02 -22.25 -6.68
N SER A 110 -2.24 -22.68 -7.93
CA SER A 110 -2.76 -24.02 -8.27
C SER A 110 -1.79 -25.14 -7.94
N GLY A 111 -0.48 -24.85 -7.87
CA GLY A 111 0.56 -25.81 -7.51
C GLY A 111 0.87 -25.84 -6.01
N TRP A 112 0.27 -24.97 -5.21
CA TRP A 112 0.59 -24.81 -3.80
C TRP A 112 -0.37 -25.57 -2.90
N SER A 113 0.17 -26.11 -1.81
CA SER A 113 -0.67 -26.62 -0.72
C SER A 113 -1.45 -25.47 -0.07
N GLY A 114 -2.61 -25.79 0.53
CA GLY A 114 -3.37 -24.78 1.29
C GLY A 114 -2.57 -24.14 2.43
N ALA A 115 -1.61 -24.86 3.00
CA ALA A 115 -0.70 -24.31 4.00
C ALA A 115 0.28 -23.28 3.40
N GLY A 116 0.80 -23.54 2.20
CA GLY A 116 1.66 -22.61 1.46
C GLY A 116 0.92 -21.33 1.08
N GLN A 117 -0.29 -21.47 0.53
CA GLN A 117 -1.16 -20.33 0.23
C GLN A 117 -1.42 -19.47 1.48
N ARG A 118 -1.78 -20.10 2.61
CA ARG A 118 -2.04 -19.38 3.86
C ARG A 118 -0.81 -18.67 4.43
N ARG A 119 0.40 -19.24 4.26
CA ARG A 119 1.65 -18.58 4.68
C ARG A 119 1.90 -17.32 3.87
N VAL A 120 1.71 -17.37 2.55
CA VAL A 120 1.90 -16.19 1.69
C VAL A 120 0.89 -15.10 2.03
N LEU A 121 -0.38 -15.45 2.20
CA LEU A 121 -1.41 -14.49 2.65
C LEU A 121 -1.09 -13.91 4.04
N GLY A 122 -0.56 -14.73 4.95
CA GLY A 122 -0.15 -14.29 6.28
C GLY A 122 1.03 -13.35 6.25
N ALA A 123 2.02 -13.64 5.40
CA ALA A 123 3.17 -12.77 5.17
C ALA A 123 2.74 -11.43 4.58
N ASP A 124 1.88 -11.44 3.55
CA ASP A 124 1.38 -10.22 2.91
C ASP A 124 0.58 -9.35 3.89
N PHE A 125 -0.31 -9.96 4.69
CA PHE A 125 -1.01 -9.25 5.77
C PHE A 125 -0.03 -8.63 6.77
N GLY A 126 1.01 -9.36 7.18
CA GLY A 126 2.06 -8.86 8.06
C GLY A 126 2.83 -7.68 7.47
N LEU A 127 3.15 -7.73 6.17
CA LEU A 127 3.73 -6.60 5.43
C LEU A 127 2.79 -5.41 5.42
N GLY A 128 1.49 -5.63 5.21
CA GLY A 128 0.45 -4.61 5.24
C GLY A 128 0.40 -3.87 6.58
N VAL A 129 0.33 -4.62 7.69
CA VAL A 129 0.35 -4.05 9.04
C VAL A 129 1.65 -3.29 9.29
N THR A 130 2.80 -3.87 8.92
CA THR A 130 4.12 -3.23 9.07
C THR A 130 4.19 -1.91 8.29
N ALA A 131 3.73 -1.90 7.04
CA ALA A 131 3.70 -0.71 6.19
C ALA A 131 2.75 0.36 6.75
N LEU A 132 1.60 -0.03 7.31
CA LEU A 132 0.66 0.89 7.94
C LEU A 132 1.24 1.50 9.23
N THR A 133 1.93 0.71 10.05
CA THR A 133 2.66 1.21 11.22
C THR A 133 3.78 2.16 10.78
N ALA A 134 4.58 1.79 9.79
CA ALA A 134 5.63 2.65 9.25
C ALA A 134 5.05 3.98 8.71
N ALA A 135 3.87 3.96 8.09
CA ALA A 135 3.19 5.17 7.65
C ALA A 135 2.79 6.10 8.82
N ALA A 136 2.43 5.55 9.98
CA ALA A 136 2.15 6.35 11.17
C ALA A 136 3.42 7.05 11.71
N PHE A 137 4.55 6.34 11.75
CA PHE A 137 5.85 6.93 12.11
C PHE A 137 6.26 7.99 11.10
N LEU A 138 6.18 7.69 9.80
CA LEU A 138 6.48 8.65 8.74
C LEU A 138 5.67 9.94 8.95
N ARG A 139 4.36 9.85 9.20
CA ARG A 139 3.50 11.03 9.41
C ARG A 139 3.83 11.86 10.65
N TRP A 140 4.35 11.24 11.70
CA TRP A 140 4.65 11.93 12.96
C TRP A 140 6.07 12.53 12.99
N PHE A 141 6.99 11.95 12.23
CA PHE A 141 8.39 12.36 12.20
C PHE A 141 8.79 13.12 10.91
N SER A 142 7.86 13.30 9.96
CA SER A 142 8.01 14.14 8.75
C SER A 142 7.57 15.57 8.99
#